data_AF-A0A8I0HEB3-F1
#
_entry.id   AF-A0A8I0HEB3-F1
#
_cell.length_a   1.000
_cell.length_b   1.000
_cell.length_c   1.000
_cell.angle_alpha   90.00
_cell.angle_beta   90.00
_cell.angle_gamma   90.00
#
_symmetry.space_group_name_H-M   'P 1'
#
loop_
_entity.id
_entity.type
_entity.pdbx_description
1 polymer ?
#
loop_
_entity_poly.entity_id
_entity_poly.type
_entity_poly.pdbx_seq_one_letter_code
_entity_poly.pdbx_strand_id
1 'polypeptide(L)'
;EFNAWGGYIDKAHIAYGTANDPELAYKLSNIYGKAMVAVGIHVTFEPYANEIGAQYGENPEHIANIVYQEVKGMEDAGFASCVKHWI
;
A
#
# COMPACT_ATOMS: atom_id res chain seq x y z
N GLU A 1 3.07 4.82 20.18
CA GLU A 1 4.21 5.61 19.69
C GLU A 1 4.63 5.02 18.35
N PHE A 2 4.57 5.77 17.24
CA PHE A 2 5.01 5.29 15.93
C PHE A 2 6.50 5.63 15.73
N ASN A 3 7.38 5.07 16.56
CA ASN A 3 8.82 5.21 16.36
C ASN A 3 9.30 4.20 15.30
N ALA A 4 8.97 4.49 14.04
CA ALA A 4 9.22 3.60 12.91
C ALA A 4 10.66 3.68 12.35
N TRP A 5 11.57 4.42 13.00
CA TRP A 5 12.99 4.46 12.64
C TRP A 5 13.65 3.08 12.70
N GLY A 6 13.10 2.15 13.49
CA GLY A 6 13.50 0.74 13.56
C GLY A 6 12.94 -0.18 12.46
N GLY A 7 12.21 0.37 11.48
CA GLY A 7 11.78 -0.33 10.27
C GLY A 7 10.39 -0.95 10.34
N TYR A 8 9.44 -0.35 9.62
CA TYR A 8 8.35 -1.16 9.08
C TYR A 8 8.94 -1.96 7.92
N ILE A 9 8.90 -3.29 8.00
CA ILE A 9 9.26 -4.15 6.86
C ILE A 9 8.24 -3.87 5.76
N ASP A 10 8.72 -3.69 4.53
CA ASP A 10 7.88 -3.42 3.35
C ASP A 10 6.65 -4.34 3.27
N LYS A 11 5.56 -3.87 2.66
CA LYS A 11 4.32 -4.62 2.55
C LYS A 11 4.53 -5.85 1.66
N ALA A 12 3.99 -6.99 2.08
CA ALA A 12 3.97 -8.18 1.23
C ALA A 12 2.86 -8.05 0.17
N HIS A 13 3.13 -7.38 -0.95
CA HIS A 13 2.13 -7.05 -1.99
C HIS A 13 1.32 -8.27 -2.45
N ILE A 14 1.99 -9.39 -2.78
CA ILE A 14 1.29 -10.60 -3.23
C ILE A 14 0.40 -11.20 -2.15
N ALA A 15 0.72 -10.99 -0.88
CA ALA A 15 -0.11 -11.44 0.23
C ALA A 15 -1.39 -10.60 0.35
N TYR A 16 -1.36 -9.30 0.02
CA TYR A 16 -2.56 -8.46 -0.03
C TYR A 16 -3.50 -8.95 -1.13
N GLY A 17 -2.94 -9.19 -2.33
CA GLY A 17 -3.70 -9.77 -3.45
C GLY A 17 -4.28 -11.15 -3.12
N THR A 18 -3.48 -12.02 -2.48
CA THR A 18 -3.88 -13.38 -2.11
C THR A 18 -4.95 -13.40 -1.01
N ALA A 19 -4.83 -12.50 -0.02
CA ALA A 19 -5.81 -12.39 1.06
C ALA A 19 -7.19 -11.94 0.56
N ASN A 20 -7.22 -11.15 -0.52
CA ASN A 20 -8.44 -10.61 -1.11
C ASN A 20 -9.39 -9.98 -0.06
N ASP A 21 -8.82 -9.19 0.83
CA ASP A 21 -9.52 -8.50 1.91
C ASP A 21 -9.28 -6.98 1.80
N PRO A 22 -10.19 -6.24 1.13
CA PRO A 22 -10.06 -4.80 0.94
C PRO A 22 -10.03 -4.01 2.27
N GLU A 23 -10.77 -4.46 3.28
CA GLU A 23 -10.81 -3.78 4.58
C GLU A 23 -9.47 -3.94 5.32
N LEU A 24 -8.89 -5.14 5.25
CA LEU A 24 -7.56 -5.39 5.79
C LEU A 24 -6.48 -4.60 5.04
N ALA A 25 -6.55 -4.54 3.71
CA ALA A 25 -5.62 -3.77 2.88
C ALA A 25 -5.61 -2.28 3.26
N TYR A 26 -6.79 -1.69 3.48
CA TYR A 26 -6.93 -0.32 3.98
C TYR A 26 -6.28 -0.16 5.36
N LYS A 27 -6.64 -1.02 6.33
CA LYS A 27 -6.15 -0.92 7.72
C LYS A 27 -4.63 -1.00 7.80
N LEU A 28 -4.02 -1.96 7.10
CA LEU A 28 -2.57 -2.13 7.10
C LEU A 28 -1.87 -0.94 6.43
N SER A 29 -2.40 -0.47 5.30
CA SER A 29 -1.85 0.69 4.59
C SER A 29 -1.97 1.99 5.38
N ASN A 30 -3.04 2.15 6.16
CA ASN A 30 -3.21 3.29 7.04
C ASN A 30 -2.23 3.29 8.23
N ILE A 31 -1.96 2.11 8.81
CA ILE A 31 -0.93 1.96 9.85
C ILE A 31 0.44 2.29 9.28
N TYR A 32 0.75 1.78 8.08
CA TYR A 32 1.98 2.08 7.37
C TYR A 32 2.12 3.58 7.07
N GLY A 33 1.09 4.23 6.53
CA GLY A 33 1.11 5.68 6.27
C GLY A 33 1.36 6.50 7.54
N LYS A 34 0.71 6.16 8.66
CA LYS A 34 0.94 6.81 9.96
C LYS A 34 2.38 6.63 10.45
N ALA A 35 2.96 5.44 10.24
CA ALA A 35 4.34 5.16 10.59
C ALA A 35 5.32 5.99 9.76
N MET A 36 5.08 6.13 8.45
CA MET A 36 5.93 6.91 7.54
C MET A 36 5.87 8.41 7.84
N VAL A 37 4.67 8.96 8.06
CA VAL A 37 4.48 10.36 8.44
C VAL A 37 5.15 10.67 9.78
N ALA A 38 5.08 9.76 10.75
CA ALA A 38 5.72 9.94 12.05
C ALA A 38 7.26 10.08 11.98
N VAL A 39 7.90 9.55 10.92
CA VAL A 39 9.34 9.70 10.68
C VAL A 39 9.68 10.76 9.63
N GLY A 40 8.69 11.56 9.21
CA GLY A 40 8.87 12.72 8.32
C GLY A 40 8.80 12.41 6.83
N ILE A 41 8.43 11.20 6.43
CA ILE A 41 8.23 10.85 5.02
C ILE A 41 6.81 11.24 4.61
N HIS A 42 6.68 11.97 3.51
CA HIS A 42 5.40 12.54 3.04
C HIS A 42 4.90 11.95 1.71
N VAL A 43 5.74 11.20 0.99
CA VAL A 43 5.36 10.51 -0.26
C VAL A 43 6.07 9.16 -0.35
N THR A 44 5.37 8.15 -0.85
CA THR A 44 5.92 6.86 -1.28
C THR A 44 5.74 6.66 -2.79
N PHE A 45 6.63 5.88 -3.39
CA PHE A 45 6.52 5.46 -4.78
C PHE A 45 5.88 4.07 -4.86
N GLU A 46 4.65 3.96 -4.39
CA GLU A 46 3.85 2.73 -4.39
C GLU A 46 2.34 3.10 -4.35
N PRO A 47 1.42 2.17 -4.61
CA PRO A 47 1.60 0.74 -4.88
C PRO A 47 1.91 0.40 -6.34
N TYR A 48 2.37 -0.82 -6.58
CA TYR A 48 2.84 -1.35 -7.86
C TYR A 48 1.77 -1.84 -8.86
N ALA A 49 0.48 -1.47 -8.64
CA ALA A 49 -0.66 -1.79 -9.50
C ALA A 49 -0.48 -3.03 -10.40
N ASN A 50 -0.29 -2.84 -11.70
CA ASN A 50 -0.01 -3.93 -12.64
C ASN A 50 1.47 -3.88 -13.09
N GLU A 51 2.36 -4.52 -12.32
CA GLU A 51 3.79 -4.66 -12.62
C GLU A 51 4.16 -6.11 -12.99
N ILE A 52 5.32 -6.29 -13.64
CA ILE A 52 5.96 -7.59 -13.86
C ILE A 52 6.02 -8.37 -12.52
N GLY A 53 5.36 -9.52 -12.46
CA GLY A 53 5.37 -10.40 -11.29
C GLY A 53 4.03 -10.62 -10.59
N ALA A 54 2.91 -10.14 -11.14
CA ALA A 54 1.55 -10.36 -10.62
C ALA A 54 1.44 -10.02 -9.12
N GLN A 55 1.93 -8.83 -8.74
CA GLN A 55 2.13 -8.45 -7.34
C GLN A 55 0.84 -8.39 -6.52
N TYR A 56 -0.34 -8.40 -7.14
CA TYR A 56 -1.63 -8.53 -6.46
C TYR A 56 -2.52 -9.60 -7.10
N GLY A 57 -1.95 -10.47 -7.94
CA GLY A 57 -2.66 -11.39 -8.82
C GLY A 57 -2.65 -10.93 -10.27
N GLU A 58 -3.51 -11.55 -11.09
CA GLU A 58 -3.57 -11.32 -12.55
C GLU A 58 -4.88 -10.68 -13.04
N ASN A 59 -5.90 -10.61 -12.18
CA ASN A 59 -7.20 -10.03 -12.54
C ASN A 59 -7.17 -8.49 -12.31
N PRO A 60 -7.37 -7.65 -13.35
CA PRO A 60 -7.31 -6.20 -13.24
C PRO A 60 -8.32 -5.59 -12.26
N GLU A 61 -9.54 -6.11 -12.18
CA GLU A 61 -10.58 -5.59 -11.26
C GLU A 61 -10.20 -5.89 -9.81
N HIS A 62 -9.66 -7.08 -9.56
CA HIS A 62 -9.14 -7.49 -8.27
C HIS A 62 -7.96 -6.61 -7.82
N ILE A 63 -6.99 -6.43 -8.71
CA ILE A 63 -5.83 -5.55 -8.49
C ILE A 63 -6.30 -4.13 -8.16
N ALA A 64 -7.20 -3.57 -8.97
CA ALA A 64 -7.72 -2.21 -8.78
C ALA A 64 -8.42 -2.05 -7.43
N ASN A 65 -9.21 -3.04 -7.00
CA ASN A 65 -9.91 -3.02 -5.72
C ASN A 65 -8.94 -2.98 -4.53
N ILE A 66 -7.88 -3.80 -4.54
CA ILE A 66 -6.86 -3.81 -3.48
C ILE A 66 -6.05 -2.52 -3.49
N VAL A 67 -5.52 -2.13 -4.65
CA VAL A 67 -4.71 -0.91 -4.83
C VAL A 67 -5.46 0.34 -4.38
N TYR A 68 -6.75 0.44 -4.71
CA TYR A 68 -7.58 1.56 -4.27
C TYR A 68 -7.60 1.69 -2.74
N GLN A 69 -7.72 0.57 -2.01
CA GLN A 69 -7.73 0.60 -0.55
C GLN A 69 -6.35 0.95 0.03
N GLU A 70 -5.28 0.52 -0.60
CA GLU A 70 -3.93 0.89 -0.17
C GLU A 70 -3.69 2.39 -0.32
N VAL A 71 -3.98 2.94 -1.51
CA VAL A 71 -3.89 4.37 -1.81
C VAL A 71 -4.71 5.16 -0.80
N LYS A 72 -5.97 4.79 -0.62
CA LYS A 72 -6.86 5.43 0.34
C LYS A 72 -6.31 5.38 1.77
N GLY A 73 -5.84 4.21 2.21
CA GLY A 73 -5.29 4.04 3.55
C GLY A 73 -4.09 4.94 3.83
N MET A 74 -3.18 5.06 2.85
CA MET A 74 -2.01 5.94 2.94
C MET A 74 -2.42 7.43 2.91
N GLU A 75 -3.29 7.82 2.00
CA GLU A 75 -3.70 9.23 1.84
C GLU A 75 -4.53 9.72 3.03
N ASP A 76 -5.42 8.89 3.59
CA ASP A 76 -6.16 9.19 4.83
C ASP A 76 -5.22 9.30 6.05
N ALA A 77 -3.99 8.77 5.97
CA ALA A 77 -2.96 8.96 6.98
C ALA A 77 -2.10 10.23 6.75
N GLY A 78 -2.37 11.00 5.70
CA GLY A 78 -1.55 12.16 5.30
C GLY A 78 -0.27 11.77 4.54
N PHE A 79 -0.22 10.56 3.99
CA PHE A 79 0.94 10.03 3.27
C PHE A 79 0.61 9.87 1.77
N ALA A 80 1.25 10.66 0.91
CA ALA A 80 0.94 10.64 -0.52
C ALA A 80 1.42 9.34 -1.18
N SER A 81 0.60 8.81 -2.09
CA SER A 81 0.91 7.61 -2.87
C SER A 81 1.27 7.95 -4.31
N CYS A 82 1.99 7.06 -4.99
CA CYS A 82 2.28 7.15 -6.41
C CYS A 82 2.13 5.76 -7.01
N VAL A 83 0.92 5.50 -7.51
CA VAL A 83 0.59 4.25 -8.19
C VAL A 83 1.49 4.09 -9.43
N LYS A 84 2.17 2.96 -9.52
CA LYS A 84 3.09 2.62 -10.62
C LYS A 84 2.97 1.13 -10.91
N HIS A 85 3.56 0.58 -11.97
CA HIS A 85 4.01 1.29 -13.15
C HIS A 85 2.81 1.49 -14.07
N TRP A 86 2.63 2.71 -14.58
CA TRP A 86 1.54 3.01 -15.51
C TRP A 86 1.83 2.34 -16.87
N ILE A 87 0.87 1.57 -17.37
CA ILE A 87 0.90 0.88 -18.68
C ILE A 87 -0.35 1.17 -19.49
#